data_AF-A0A1H7X3C0-F1
#
_entry.id   AF-A0A1H7X3C0-F1
#
_cell.length_a   1.000
_cell.length_b   1.000
_cell.length_c   1.000
_cell.angle_alpha   90.00
_cell.angle_beta   90.00
_cell.angle_gamma   90.00
#
_symmetry.space_group_name_H-M   'P 1'
#
loop_
_entity.id
_entity.type
_entity.pdbx_description
1 polymer ?
#
loop_
_entity_poly.entity_id
_entity_poly.type
_entity_poly.pdbx_seq_one_letter_code
_entity_poly.pdbx_strand_id
1 'polypeptide(L)' 'MMTKAERRAHWRTIIEEQAASGLNITTFCREKQINRHQFHAWRRRLREQQPCPSGFLELIPGRAVETGSGIHIHPDKNFT' A
#
# COMPACT_ATOMS: atom_id res chain seq x y z
N MET A 1 -22.57 -17.95 -6.98
CA MET A 1 -22.25 -16.94 -5.94
C MET A 1 -20.74 -16.88 -5.80
N MET A 2 -20.14 -15.70 -5.82
CA MET A 2 -18.71 -15.53 -5.60
C MET A 2 -18.41 -15.58 -4.09
N THR A 3 -17.43 -16.38 -3.68
CA THR A 3 -16.99 -16.51 -2.30
C THR A 3 -16.34 -15.23 -1.79
N LYS A 4 -16.22 -15.09 -0.46
CA LYS A 4 -15.52 -13.96 0.16
C LYS A 4 -14.05 -13.90 -0.25
N ALA A 5 -13.39 -15.04 -0.45
CA ALA A 5 -12.00 -15.13 -0.85
C ALA A 5 -11.78 -14.67 -2.30
N GLU A 6 -12.61 -15.16 -3.23
CA GLU A 6 -12.55 -14.73 -4.63
C GLU A 6 -12.80 -13.24 -4.77
N ARG A 7 -13.78 -12.69 -4.04
CA ARG A 7 -14.06 -11.24 -4.06
C ARG A 7 -12.86 -10.42 -3.61
N ARG A 8 -12.14 -10.88 -2.58
CA ARG A 8 -10.90 -10.24 -2.12
C ARG A 8 -9.81 -10.30 -3.18
N ALA A 9 -9.62 -11.46 -3.80
CA ALA A 9 -8.62 -11.64 -4.87
C ALA A 9 -8.91 -10.70 -6.04
N HIS A 10 -10.17 -10.61 -6.46
CA HIS A 10 -10.60 -9.70 -7.53
C HIS A 10 -10.28 -8.23 -7.22
N TRP A 11 -10.62 -7.75 -6.01
CA TRP A 11 -10.30 -6.38 -5.61
C TRP A 11 -8.80 -6.12 -5.45
N ARG A 12 -8.03 -7.15 -5.07
CA ARG A 12 -6.58 -7.04 -5.01
C ARG A 12 -5.99 -6.80 -6.41
N THR A 13 -6.41 -7.59 -7.39
CA THR A 13 -5.99 -7.42 -8.80
C THR A 13 -6.34 -6.03 -9.33
N ILE A 14 -7.55 -5.53 -9.07
CA ILE A 14 -7.97 -4.18 -9.48
C ILE A 14 -7.05 -3.09 -8.90
N ILE A 15 -6.65 -3.21 -7.63
CA ILE A 15 -5.78 -2.24 -6.98
C ILE A 15 -4.35 -2.33 -7.51
N GLU A 16 -3.85 -3.53 -7.76
CA GLU A 16 -2.54 -3.77 -8.36
C GLU A 16 -2.49 -3.23 -9.80
N GLU A 17 -3.54 -3.43 -10.60
CA GLU A 17 -3.70 -2.82 -11.92
C GLU A 17 -3.69 -1.29 -11.85
N GLN A 18 -4.40 -0.70 -10.89
CA GLN A 18 -4.40 0.76 -10.71
C GLN A 18 -2.98 1.26 -10.39
N ALA A 19 -2.26 0.58 -9.48
CA ALA A 19 -0.90 0.95 -9.12
C ALA A 19 0.08 0.81 -10.31
N ALA A 20 -0.02 -0.29 -11.06
CA ALA A 20 0.80 -0.55 -12.24
C ALA A 20 0.50 0.43 -13.40
N SER A 21 -0.75 0.91 -13.51
CA SER A 21 -1.14 1.86 -14.56
C SER A 21 -0.52 3.24 -14.41
N GLY A 22 -0.08 3.62 -13.20
CA GLY A 22 0.37 4.99 -12.90
C GLY A 22 -0.74 6.06 -12.98
N LEU A 23 -1.98 5.67 -13.32
CA LEU A 23 -3.10 6.58 -13.42
C LEU A 23 -3.60 6.99 -12.04
N ASN A 24 -4.10 8.22 -11.93
CA ASN A 24 -4.86 8.63 -10.76
C ASN A 24 -6.10 7.73 -10.62
N ILE A 25 -6.46 7.38 -9.38
CA ILE A 25 -7.63 6.57 -9.01
C ILE A 25 -8.91 7.09 -9.67
N THR A 26 -9.06 8.42 -9.74
CA THR A 26 -10.14 9.10 -10.46
C THR A 26 -10.28 8.62 -11.89
N THR A 27 -9.18 8.70 -12.64
CA THR A 27 -9.09 8.40 -14.06
C THR A 27 -9.27 6.91 -14.29
N PHE A 28 -8.56 6.09 -13.50
CA PHE A 28 -8.66 4.64 -13.54
C PHE A 28 -10.10 4.16 -13.28
N CYS A 29 -10.77 4.66 -12.24
CA CYS A 29 -12.14 4.29 -11.93
C CYS A 29 -13.12 4.71 -13.04
N ARG A 30 -12.89 5.86 -13.67
CA ARG A 30 -13.71 6.33 -14.80
C ARG A 30 -13.55 5.42 -16.02
N GLU A 31 -12.31 5.08 -16.39
CA GLU A 31 -12.01 4.24 -17.56
C GLU A 31 -12.50 2.80 -17.38
N LYS A 32 -12.30 2.22 -16.19
CA LYS A 32 -12.72 0.85 -15.87
C LYS A 32 -14.18 0.75 -15.42
N GLN A 33 -14.93 1.86 -15.40
CA GLN A 33 -16.31 1.95 -14.91
C GLN A 33 -16.49 1.39 -13.48
N ILE A 34 -15.48 1.59 -12.64
CA ILE A 34 -15.48 1.13 -11.25
C ILE A 34 -16.07 2.23 -10.37
N ASN A 35 -16.97 1.84 -9.46
CA ASN A 35 -17.48 2.75 -8.46
C ASN A 35 -16.34 3.21 -7.52
N ARG A 36 -16.07 4.51 -7.50
CA ARG A 36 -14.94 5.08 -6.75
C ARG A 36 -15.05 4.84 -5.24
N HIS A 37 -16.26 4.91 -4.67
CA HIS A 37 -16.50 4.66 -3.25
C HIS A 37 -16.18 3.20 -2.89
N GLN A 38 -16.59 2.24 -3.73
CA GLN A 38 -16.24 0.83 -3.54
C GLN A 38 -14.73 0.61 -3.62
N PHE A 39 -14.05 1.24 -4.59
CA PHE A 39 -12.59 1.15 -4.71
C PHE A 39 -11.89 1.59 -3.41
N HIS A 40 -12.25 2.76 -2.87
CA HIS A 40 -11.67 3.24 -1.61
C HIS A 40 -11.97 2.32 -0.42
N ALA A 41 -13.20 1.82 -0.31
CA ALA A 41 -13.59 0.89 0.74
C ALA A 41 -12.76 -0.41 0.69
N TRP A 42 -12.57 -0.98 -0.49
CA TRP A 42 -11.79 -2.20 -0.68
C TRP A 42 -10.29 -1.99 -0.48
N ARG A 43 -9.75 -0.85 -0.95
CA ARG A 43 -8.36 -0.48 -0.70
C ARG A 43 -8.06 -0.38 0.79
N ARG A 44 -8.94 0.25 1.57
CA ARG A 44 -8.82 0.32 3.03
C ARG A 44 -8.86 -1.06 3.69
N ARG A 45 -9.87 -1.87 3.34
CA ARG A 45 -10.05 -3.23 3.88
C ARG A 45 -8.86 -4.14 3.59
N LEU A 46 -8.25 -4.03 2.41
CA LEU A 46 -7.11 -4.85 2.02
C LEU A 46 -5.81 -4.39 2.69
N ARG A 47 -5.68 -3.08 2.98
CA ARG A 47 -4.55 -2.54 3.75
C ARG A 47 -4.60 -2.98 5.22
N GLU A 48 -5.76 -2.91 5.86
CA GLU A 48 -5.94 -3.32 7.27
C GLU A 48 -5.71 -4.83 7.50
N GLN A 49 -5.81 -5.63 6.43
CA GLN A 49 -5.54 -7.07 6.46
C GLN A 49 -4.10 -7.43 6.06
N GLN A 50 -3.30 -6.48 5.58
CA GLN A 50 -1.87 -6.73 5.55
C GLN A 50 -1.40 -6.73 6.99
N PRO A 51 -0.70 -7.78 7.45
CA PRO A 51 0.06 -7.65 8.68
C PRO A 51 1.01 -6.50 8.42
N CYS A 52 0.72 -5.33 9.00
CA CYS A 52 1.77 -4.37 9.23
C CYS A 52 2.84 -5.17 9.97
N PRO A 53 4.08 -5.23 9.50
CA PRO A 53 5.17 -5.59 10.37
C PRO A 53 5.29 -4.40 11.33
N SER A 54 4.39 -4.29 12.29
CA SER A 54 4.61 -3.53 13.51
C SER A 54 5.69 -4.29 14.24
N GLY A 55 6.91 -4.06 13.79
CA GLY A 55 8.12 -4.72 14.22
C GLY A 55 9.24 -3.71 14.12
N PHE A 56 10.16 -3.80 15.07
CA PHE A 56 11.37 -3.01 15.03
C PHE A 56 12.33 -3.69 14.04
N LEU A 57 12.84 -2.92 13.08
CA LEU A 57 13.98 -3.36 12.27
C LEU A 57 15.25 -3.08 13.07
N GLU A 58 15.94 -4.11 13.53
CA GLU A 58 17.25 -3.97 14.18
C GLU A 58 18.28 -3.48 13.15
N LEU A 59 18.96 -2.38 13.47
CA LEU A 59 20.03 -1.82 12.64
C LEU A 59 21.37 -2.39 13.09
N ILE A 60 22.12 -3.03 12.19
CA ILE A 60 23.47 -3.50 12.46
C ILE A 60 24.46 -2.40 12.03
N PRO A 61 25.32 -1.89 12.93
CA PRO A 61 26.36 -0.94 12.54
C PRO A 61 27.28 -1.54 11.47
N GLY A 62 27.37 -0.89 10.31
CA GLY A 62 28.45 -1.15 9.37
C GLY A 62 29.78 -0.77 10.01
N ARG A 63 30.85 -1.53 9.77
CA ARG A 63 32.21 -1.23 10.28
C ARG A 63 32.49 0.26 10.11
N ALA A 64 32.79 0.93 11.22
CA ALA A 64 33.00 2.37 11.28
C ALA A 64 34.01 2.81 10.21
N VAL A 65 33.53 3.49 9.17
CA VAL A 65 34.34 4.36 8.33
C VAL A 65 34.14 5.75 8.90
N GLU A 66 35.25 6.45 9.16
CA GLU A 66 35.36 7.65 9.99
C GLU A 66 34.62 8.89 9.46
N THR A 67 33.88 8.77 8.37
CA THR A 67 32.93 9.77 7.89
C THR A 67 31.53 9.40 8.39
N GLY A 68 31.18 9.94 9.56
CA GLY A 68 29.91 9.72 10.25
C GLY A 68 28.69 10.13 9.43
N SER A 69 28.19 9.22 8.61
CA SER A 69 26.89 9.35 7.97
C SER A 69 25.86 8.64 8.85
N GLY A 70 25.10 9.43 9.62
CA GLY A 70 23.98 8.92 10.43
C GLY A 70 22.80 8.47 9.56
N ILE A 71 21.90 7.68 10.14
CA ILE A 71 20.64 7.29 9.49
C ILE A 71 19.57 8.32 9.87
N HIS A 72 18.97 8.98 8.88
CA HIS A 72 17.85 9.91 9.07
C HIS A 72 16.54 9.26 8.64
N ILE A 73 15.63 9.04 9.58
CA ILE A 73 14.28 8.51 9.30
C ILE A 73 13.31 9.68 9.14
N HIS A 74 12.64 9.77 7.98
CA HIS A 74 11.55 10.71 7.74
C HIS A 74 10.21 9.96 7.84
N PRO A 75 9.49 10.06 8.98
CA PRO A 75 8.15 9.49 9.06
C PRO A 75 7.19 10.26 8.15
N ASP A 76 6.33 9.53 7.44
CA ASP A 76 5.27 10.10 6.61
C ASP A 76 4.26 10.86 7.49
N LYS A 77 3.88 12.09 7.09
CA LYS A 77 3.04 12.98 7.90
C LYS A 77 1.53 12.67 7.82
N ASN A 78 1.09 11.60 7.16
CA ASN A 78 -0.34 11.30 6.98
C ASN A 78 -0.92 10.43 8.12
N PHE A 79 -0.79 10.90 9.37
CA PHE A 79 -1.56 10.39 10.50
C PHE A 79 -2.63 11.41 10.91
N THR A 80 -3.64 11.58 10.06
CA THR A 80 -4.91 12.26 10.40
C THR A 80 -6.07 11.41 9.93
#